data_AF-A0A9E2IF07-F1
#
_entry.id   AF-A0A9E2IF07-F1
#
_cell.length_a   1.000
_cell.length_b   1.000
_cell.length_c   1.000
_cell.angle_alpha   90.00
_cell.angle_beta   90.00
_cell.angle_gamma   90.00
#
_symmetry.space_group_name_H-M   'P 1'
#
loop_
_entity.id
_entity.type
_entity.pdbx_description
1 polymer ?
#
loop_
_entity_poly.entity_id
_entity_poly.type
_entity_poly.pdbx_seq_one_letter_code
_entity_poly.pdbx_strand_id
1 'polypeptide(L)'
;MENKIFQEAYNKSVNLLKSLLAGAEHENIGFFASAVDKDNYKRLFARDAFWIFMASILSQDRTLIKGCRDSIRTLARYQREDGAIPSNVSFDGKISYGIINPRVDSTVLYVIGCIRFAR
;
A
#
# COMPACT_ATOMS: atom_id res chain seq x y z
N MET A 1 -1.65 -14.24 -30.27
CA MET A 1 -0.35 -14.14 -29.56
C MET A 1 -0.37 -12.99 -28.54
N GLU A 2 -0.79 -11.79 -28.96
CA GLU A 2 -0.94 -10.60 -28.11
C GLU A 2 -1.80 -10.85 -26.84
N ASN A 3 -2.95 -11.49 -26.98
CA ASN A 3 -3.84 -11.84 -25.86
C ASN A 3 -3.15 -12.75 -24.80
N LYS A 4 -2.26 -13.66 -25.22
CA LYS A 4 -1.53 -14.56 -24.31
C LYS A 4 -0.50 -13.79 -23.47
N ILE A 5 0.18 -12.82 -24.07
CA ILE A 5 1.15 -11.95 -23.38
C ILE A 5 0.42 -11.08 -22.34
N PHE A 6 -0.72 -10.48 -22.71
CA PHE A 6 -1.52 -9.68 -21.77
C PHE A 6 -2.01 -10.50 -20.59
N GLN A 7 -2.52 -11.71 -20.82
CA GLN A 7 -2.98 -12.57 -19.74
C GLN A 7 -1.84 -13.00 -18.80
N GLU A 8 -0.68 -13.34 -19.37
CA GLU A 8 0.51 -13.69 -18.60
C GLU A 8 0.99 -12.51 -17.75
N ALA A 9 1.08 -11.32 -18.34
CA ALA A 9 1.48 -10.09 -17.65
C ALA A 9 0.51 -9.78 -16.49
N TYR A 10 -0.80 -9.84 -16.74
CA TYR A 10 -1.82 -9.63 -15.71
C TYR A 10 -1.64 -10.59 -14.53
N ASN A 11 -1.51 -11.90 -14.80
CA ASN A 11 -1.34 -12.91 -13.76
C ASN A 11 -0.06 -12.68 -12.95
N LYS A 12 1.05 -12.34 -13.63
CA LYS A 12 2.32 -12.01 -12.97
C LYS A 12 2.22 -10.75 -12.12
N SER A 13 1.53 -9.71 -12.58
CA SER A 13 1.30 -8.48 -11.82
C SER A 13 0.48 -8.73 -10.57
N VAL A 14 -0.60 -9.51 -10.65
CA VAL A 14 -1.42 -9.86 -9.47
C VAL A 14 -0.60 -10.67 -8.47
N ASN A 15 0.19 -11.64 -8.92
CA ASN A 15 1.08 -12.41 -8.04
C ASN A 15 2.16 -11.55 -7.40
N LEU A 16 2.72 -10.59 -8.14
CA LEU A 16 3.67 -9.62 -7.60
C LEU A 16 3.02 -8.80 -6.48
N LEU A 17 1.80 -8.27 -6.69
CA LEU A 17 1.07 -7.56 -5.63
C LEU A 17 0.87 -8.42 -4.38
N LYS A 18 0.56 -9.71 -4.53
CA LYS A 18 0.45 -10.63 -3.40
C LYS A 18 1.77 -10.80 -2.66
N SER A 19 2.90 -10.82 -3.37
CA SER A 19 4.23 -10.89 -2.75
C SER A 19 4.63 -9.64 -1.98
N LEU A 20 3.95 -8.50 -2.22
CA LEU A 20 4.15 -7.25 -1.49
C LEU A 20 3.39 -7.22 -0.15
N LEU A 21 2.48 -8.16 0.09
CA LEU A 21 1.80 -8.25 1.38
C LEU A 21 2.83 -8.53 2.49
N ALA A 22 2.68 -7.82 3.60
CA ALA A 22 3.39 -8.12 4.82
C ALA A 22 3.06 -9.57 5.23
N GLY A 23 4.12 -10.37 5.41
CA GLY A 23 4.00 -11.76 5.84
C GLY A 23 3.42 -11.90 7.25
N ALA A 24 3.25 -13.14 7.71
CA ALA A 24 2.64 -13.46 9.00
C ALA A 24 3.31 -12.74 10.20
N GLU A 25 4.62 -12.51 10.15
CA GLU A 25 5.36 -11.78 11.20
C GLU A 25 4.93 -10.31 11.36
N HIS A 26 4.26 -9.75 10.35
CA HIS A 26 3.84 -8.35 10.28
C HIS A 26 2.39 -8.23 9.79
N GLU A 27 1.53 -9.19 10.14
CA GLU A 27 0.21 -9.47 9.53
C GLU A 27 -0.80 -8.29 9.49
N ASN A 28 -0.52 -7.14 10.10
CA ASN A 28 -1.43 -6.00 10.17
C ASN A 28 -0.85 -4.70 9.57
N ILE A 29 0.25 -4.77 8.82
CA ILE A 29 0.80 -3.62 8.09
C ILE A 29 0.16 -3.40 6.71
N GLY A 30 -0.32 -4.46 6.08
CA GLY A 30 -0.78 -4.43 4.69
C GLY A 30 0.40 -4.56 3.72
N PHE A 31 0.58 -3.62 2.78
CA PHE A 31 1.59 -3.75 1.71
C PHE A 31 2.91 -3.04 2.00
N PHE A 32 4.02 -3.67 1.60
CA PHE A 32 5.30 -3.00 1.42
C PHE A 32 5.44 -2.47 -0.01
N ALA A 33 6.16 -1.36 -0.21
CA ALA A 33 6.47 -0.85 -1.54
C ALA A 33 7.38 -1.80 -2.35
N SER A 34 8.17 -2.62 -1.65
CA SER A 34 9.00 -3.68 -2.24
C SER A 34 9.02 -4.91 -1.35
N ALA A 35 9.04 -6.09 -1.96
CA ALA A 35 9.31 -7.36 -1.28
C ALA A 35 10.79 -7.49 -0.86
N VAL A 36 11.68 -6.75 -1.53
CA VAL A 36 13.12 -6.74 -1.26
C VAL A 36 13.44 -5.64 -0.26
N ASP A 37 14.20 -6.01 0.78
CA ASP A 37 14.71 -5.05 1.76
C ASP A 37 15.93 -4.31 1.21
N LYS A 38 15.65 -3.23 0.48
CA LYS A 38 16.68 -2.37 -0.12
C LYS A 38 16.22 -0.91 -0.07
N ASP A 39 17.15 0.01 0.22
CA ASP A 39 16.95 1.45 0.16
C ASP A 39 15.72 1.98 0.93
N ASN A 40 15.31 1.29 2.02
CA ASN A 40 14.10 1.57 2.81
C ASN A 40 12.75 1.34 2.07
N TYR A 41 12.72 0.56 0.99
CA TYR A 41 11.48 0.26 0.26
C TYR A 41 10.67 -0.89 0.86
N LYS A 42 11.21 -1.67 1.80
CA LYS A 42 10.42 -2.64 2.59
C LYS A 42 9.64 -1.95 3.71
N ARG A 43 8.79 -1.01 3.30
CA ARG A 43 7.94 -0.17 4.15
C ARG A 43 6.61 0.06 3.46
N LEU A 44 5.58 0.31 4.26
CA LEU A 44 4.30 0.79 3.77
C LEU A 44 4.45 2.24 3.34
N PHE A 45 4.25 2.53 2.06
CA PHE A 45 4.18 3.90 1.55
C PHE A 45 2.73 4.26 1.22
N ALA A 46 2.27 5.45 1.65
CA ALA A 46 0.87 5.86 1.48
C ALA A 46 0.46 5.94 0.00
N ARG A 47 1.33 6.50 -0.85
CA ARG A 47 1.09 6.60 -2.30
C ARG A 47 1.01 5.24 -2.97
N ASP A 48 1.96 4.36 -2.66
CA ASP A 48 2.04 3.02 -3.25
C ASP A 48 0.82 2.18 -2.83
N ALA A 49 0.44 2.24 -1.55
CA ALA A 49 -0.75 1.57 -1.03
C ALA A 49 -2.04 2.03 -1.74
N PHE A 50 -2.15 3.31 -2.10
CA PHE A 50 -3.29 3.82 -2.86
C PHE A 50 -3.38 3.18 -4.26
N TRP A 51 -2.27 3.07 -5.00
CA TRP A 51 -2.29 2.46 -6.33
C TRP A 51 -2.54 0.95 -6.28
N ILE A 52 -1.93 0.25 -5.31
CA ILE A 52 -2.20 -1.15 -5.06
C ILE A 52 -3.68 -1.34 -4.72
N PHE A 53 -4.27 -0.42 -3.95
CA PHE A 53 -5.68 -0.47 -3.63
C PHE A 53 -6.59 -0.36 -4.85
N MET A 54 -6.32 0.57 -5.77
CA MET A 54 -7.06 0.67 -7.03
C MET A 54 -6.94 -0.63 -7.84
N ALA A 55 -5.73 -1.20 -7.95
CA ALA A 55 -5.50 -2.48 -8.64
C ALA A 55 -6.22 -3.66 -7.95
N SER A 56 -6.30 -3.64 -6.62
CA SER A 56 -6.96 -4.68 -5.82
C SER A 56 -8.47 -4.68 -6.03
N ILE A 57 -9.09 -3.50 -6.10
CA ILE A 57 -10.52 -3.39 -6.45
C ILE A 57 -10.77 -3.90 -7.87
N LEU A 58 -9.96 -3.47 -8.83
CA LEU A 58 -10.13 -3.84 -10.24
C LEU A 58 -9.94 -5.34 -10.48
N SER A 59 -9.01 -5.97 -9.75
CA SER A 59 -8.78 -7.42 -9.82
C SER A 59 -9.78 -8.25 -9.02
N GLN A 60 -10.59 -7.63 -8.16
CA GLN A 60 -11.54 -8.28 -7.24
C GLN A 60 -10.90 -9.34 -6.31
N ASP A 61 -9.58 -9.29 -6.12
CA ASP A 61 -8.86 -10.25 -5.30
C ASP A 61 -9.05 -9.95 -3.81
N ARG A 62 -9.78 -10.81 -3.10
CA ARG A 62 -10.14 -10.62 -1.69
C ARG A 62 -8.92 -10.55 -0.77
N THR A 63 -7.84 -11.26 -1.09
CA THR A 63 -6.60 -11.21 -0.30
C THR A 63 -5.95 -9.85 -0.42
N LEU A 64 -5.88 -9.31 -1.64
CA LEU A 64 -5.35 -7.97 -1.86
C LEU A 64 -6.23 -6.89 -1.20
N ILE A 65 -7.55 -7.03 -1.28
CA ILE A 65 -8.50 -6.12 -0.62
C ILE A 65 -8.33 -6.14 0.92
N LYS A 66 -8.07 -7.31 1.52
CA LYS A 66 -7.72 -7.40 2.96
C LYS A 66 -6.44 -6.62 3.24
N GLY A 67 -5.38 -6.82 2.45
CA GLY A 67 -4.14 -6.06 2.60
C GLY A 67 -4.33 -4.55 2.53
N CYS A 68 -5.23 -4.08 1.67
CA CYS A 68 -5.56 -2.66 1.56
C CYS A 68 -6.20 -2.12 2.83
N ARG A 69 -7.12 -2.90 3.42
CA ARG A 69 -7.74 -2.56 4.72
C ARG A 69 -6.70 -2.45 5.82
N ASP A 70 -5.75 -3.38 5.84
CA ASP A 70 -4.68 -3.40 6.82
C ASP A 70 -3.78 -2.16 6.64
N SER A 71 -3.38 -1.83 5.41
CA SER A 71 -2.64 -0.58 5.11
C SER A 71 -3.37 0.69 5.52
N ILE A 72 -4.67 0.81 5.23
CA ILE A 72 -5.47 1.98 5.65
C ILE A 72 -5.48 2.11 7.17
N ARG A 73 -5.64 1.01 7.90
CA ARG A 73 -5.62 0.99 9.37
C ARG A 73 -4.24 1.34 9.92
N THR A 74 -3.17 0.85 9.31
CA THR A 74 -1.80 1.20 9.73
C THR A 74 -1.54 2.70 9.55
N LEU A 75 -1.90 3.26 8.40
CA LEU A 75 -1.74 4.70 8.15
C LEU A 75 -2.59 5.55 9.10
N ALA A 76 -3.83 5.14 9.37
CA ALA A 76 -4.72 5.80 10.33
C ALA A 76 -4.14 5.82 11.75
N ARG A 77 -3.54 4.71 12.18
CA ARG A 77 -2.94 4.57 13.52
C ARG A 77 -1.87 5.62 13.79
N TYR A 78 -1.12 6.00 12.75
CA TYR A 78 -0.04 6.97 12.83
C TYR A 78 -0.46 8.33 12.28
N GLN A 79 -1.75 8.62 12.16
CA GLN A 79 -2.23 9.96 11.84
C GLN A 79 -1.84 10.93 12.98
N ARG A 80 -1.31 12.10 12.62
CA ARG A 80 -1.01 13.17 13.58
C ARG A 80 -2.25 13.93 14.02
N GLU A 81 -2.12 14.67 15.11
CA GLU A 81 -3.17 15.56 15.65
C GLU A 81 -3.64 16.61 14.64
N ASP A 82 -2.75 17.11 13.77
CA ASP A 82 -3.07 18.03 12.68
C ASP A 82 -3.71 17.35 11.45
N GLY A 83 -3.97 16.05 11.54
CA GLY A 83 -4.57 15.24 10.49
C GLY A 83 -3.59 14.71 9.44
N ALA A 84 -2.29 15.01 9.55
CA ALA A 84 -1.31 14.54 8.57
C ALA A 84 -1.13 13.01 8.63
N ILE A 85 -1.19 12.37 7.46
CA ILE A 85 -0.93 10.95 7.29
C ILE A 85 0.55 10.73 6.97
N PRO A 86 1.23 9.73 7.57
CA PRO A 86 2.63 9.47 7.27
C PRO A 86 2.82 9.08 5.79
N SER A 87 3.92 9.55 5.21
CA SER A 87 4.35 9.16 3.88
C SER A 87 4.80 7.70 3.81
N ASN A 88 5.42 7.20 4.89
CA ASN A 88 5.71 5.77 5.07
C ASN A 88 5.78 5.33 6.53
N VAL A 89 5.57 4.02 6.72
CA VAL A 89 5.64 3.30 8.00
C VAL A 89 6.46 2.02 7.79
N SER A 90 7.48 1.78 8.59
CA SER A 90 8.24 0.52 8.57
C SER A 90 7.64 -0.54 9.49
N PHE A 91 8.11 -1.78 9.34
CA PHE A 91 7.67 -2.90 10.17
C PHE A 91 8.05 -2.80 11.65
N ASP A 92 9.14 -2.09 11.95
CA ASP A 92 9.58 -1.78 13.32
C ASP A 92 8.96 -0.48 13.87
N GLY A 93 7.96 0.10 13.19
CA GLY A 93 7.20 1.25 13.66
C GLY A 93 7.85 2.62 13.41
N LYS A 94 8.98 2.69 12.69
CA LYS A 94 9.54 3.98 12.26
C LYS A 94 8.63 4.63 11.22
N ILE A 95 8.37 5.91 11.42
CA ILE A 95 7.44 6.70 10.61
C ILE A 95 8.16 7.87 9.95
N SER A 96 7.71 8.26 8.76
CA SER A 96 8.16 9.48 8.09
C SER A 96 7.00 10.22 7.48
N TYR A 97 6.93 11.54 7.73
CA TYR A 97 5.96 12.45 7.12
C TYR A 97 6.52 13.16 5.88
N GLY A 98 7.71 12.76 5.41
CA GLY A 98 8.30 13.33 4.19
C GLY A 98 8.83 14.76 4.36
N ILE A 99 9.32 15.15 5.54
CA ILE A 99 9.77 16.53 5.83
C ILE A 99 10.94 16.95 4.91
N ILE A 100 11.90 16.05 4.66
CA ILE A 100 13.10 16.36 3.82
C ILE A 100 12.75 16.38 2.33
N ASN A 101 11.72 15.64 1.91
CA ASN A 101 11.24 15.55 0.53
C ASN A 101 9.70 15.61 0.56
N PRO A 102 9.09 16.81 0.53
CA PRO A 102 7.68 16.99 0.84
C PRO A 102 6.79 16.02 0.04
N ARG A 103 6.12 15.12 0.78
CA ARG A 103 5.13 14.15 0.26
C ARG A 103 3.73 14.58 0.68
N VAL A 104 3.33 15.76 0.21
CA VAL A 104 2.01 16.37 0.51
C VAL A 104 0.83 15.57 -0.04
N ASP A 105 1.11 14.65 -0.97
CA ASP A 105 0.13 13.76 -1.58
C ASP A 105 -0.39 12.68 -0.62
N SER A 106 0.37 12.33 0.42
CA SER A 106 0.06 11.21 1.33
C SER A 106 -1.33 11.31 1.96
N THR A 107 -1.66 12.46 2.56
CA THR A 107 -2.96 12.70 3.19
C THR A 107 -4.09 12.72 2.16
N VAL A 108 -3.89 13.38 1.02
CA VAL A 108 -4.92 13.49 -0.03
C VAL A 108 -5.25 12.12 -0.62
N LEU A 109 -4.23 11.34 -0.98
CA LEU A 109 -4.41 9.99 -1.54
C LEU A 109 -5.02 9.04 -0.51
N TYR A 110 -4.66 9.18 0.78
CA TYR A 110 -5.28 8.41 1.85
C TYR A 110 -6.79 8.67 1.96
N VAL A 111 -7.22 9.94 1.94
CA VAL A 111 -8.64 10.31 2.00
C VAL A 111 -9.40 9.76 0.80
N ILE A 112 -8.86 9.91 -0.42
CA ILE A 112 -9.47 9.35 -1.64
C ILE A 112 -9.58 7.82 -1.53
N GLY A 113 -8.53 7.17 -1.03
CA GLY A 113 -8.51 5.72 -0.77
C GLY A 113 -9.61 5.30 0.19
N CYS A 114 -9.77 6.00 1.32
CA CYS A 114 -10.83 5.71 2.29
C CYS A 114 -12.24 5.86 1.69
N ILE A 115 -12.49 6.94 0.94
CA ILE A 115 -13.77 7.17 0.27
C ILE A 115 -14.05 6.03 -0.72
N ARG A 116 -13.05 5.62 -1.49
CA ARG A 116 -13.22 4.57 -2.50
C ARG A 116 -13.36 3.18 -1.87
N PHE A 117 -12.85 2.97 -0.66
CA PHE A 117 -12.96 1.73 0.11
C PHE A 117 -14.31 1.60 0.84
N ALA A 118 -14.90 2.73 1.25
CA ALA A 118 -16.21 2.76 1.91
C ALA A 118 -17.40 2.61 0.95
N ARG A 119 -17.17 2.73 -0.36
CA ARG A 119 -18.16 2.55 -1.44
C ARG A 119 -18.13 1.14 -1.99
#